data_AF-A0A7V9T221-F1
#
_entry.id   AF-A0A7V9T221-F1
#
_cell.length_a   1.000
_cell.length_b   1.000
_cell.length_c   1.000
_cell.angle_alpha   90.00
_cell.angle_beta   90.00
_cell.angle_gamma   90.00
#
_symmetry.space_group_name_H-M   'P 1'
#
loop_
_entity.id
_entity.type
_entity.pdbx_description
1 polymer ?
#
loop_
_entity_poly.entity_id
_entity_poly.type
_entity_poly.pdbx_seq_one_letter_code
_entity_poly.pdbx_strand_id
1 'polypeptide(L)'
;MIGILMEGVLFVAALATIAALLFYVLVQFTPLGRRIRETRNRRELEHELDLTCPIHGLQQDERMVRLPSGDRICPVCYKEAIHG
;
A
#
# COMPACT_ATOMS: atom_id res chain seq x y z
N MET A 1 44.34 26.99 -0.14
CA MET A 1 43.42 26.39 -1.15
C MET A 1 42.66 25.18 -0.61
N ILE A 2 43.35 24.11 -0.15
CA ILE A 2 42.68 22.88 0.35
C ILE A 2 41.74 23.15 1.54
N GLY A 3 42.12 24.03 2.47
CA GLY A 3 41.27 24.36 3.64
C GLY A 3 39.90 24.95 3.28
N ILE A 4 39.85 25.86 2.30
CA ILE A 4 38.60 26.50 1.85
C ILE A 4 37.68 25.47 1.17
N LEU A 5 38.25 24.54 0.40
CA LEU A 5 37.49 23.46 -0.21
C LEU A 5 36.92 22.49 0.84
N MET A 6 37.73 22.10 1.83
CA MET A 6 37.29 21.21 2.91
C MET A 6 36.17 21.82 3.75
N GLU A 7 36.28 23.10 4.08
CA GLU A 7 35.27 23.84 4.83
C GLU A 7 33.93 23.91 4.06
N GLY A 8 33.99 24.22 2.77
CA GLY A 8 32.81 24.23 1.91
C GLY A 8 32.14 22.86 1.80
N VAL A 9 32.92 21.78 1.64
CA VAL A 9 32.40 20.41 1.58
C VAL A 9 31.73 20.01 2.89
N LEU A 10 32.37 20.31 4.03
CA LEU A 10 31.80 20.05 5.36
C LEU A 10 30.48 20.79 5.57
N PHE A 11 30.39 22.04 5.11
CA PHE A 11 29.17 22.83 5.21
C PHE A 11 28.02 22.22 4.38
N VAL A 12 28.28 21.84 3.13
CA VAL A 12 27.28 21.19 2.26
C VAL A 12 26.87 19.83 2.83
N ALA A 13 27.83 19.04 3.32
CA ALA A 13 27.54 17.75 3.94
C ALA A 13 26.66 17.91 5.19
N ALA A 14 26.94 18.91 6.02
CA ALA A 14 26.12 19.22 7.19
C ALA A 14 24.68 19.60 6.80
N LEU A 15 24.52 20.50 5.81
CA LEU A 15 23.20 20.89 5.31
C LEU A 15 22.42 19.70 4.73
N ALA A 16 23.07 18.87 3.92
CA ALA A 16 22.45 17.67 3.35
C ALA A 16 22.00 16.70 4.45
N THR A 17 22.83 16.51 5.49
CA THR A 17 22.51 15.65 6.63
C THR A 17 21.30 16.19 7.41
N ILE A 18 21.26 17.49 7.69
CA ILE A 18 20.12 18.13 8.37
C ILE A 18 18.85 17.97 7.54
N ALA A 19 18.91 18.21 6.23
CA ALA A 19 17.76 18.07 5.34
C ALA A 19 17.24 16.63 5.29
N ALA A 20 18.13 15.64 5.22
CA ALA A 20 17.77 14.23 5.23
C ALA A 20 17.11 13.82 6.55
N LEU A 21 17.64 14.28 7.69
CA LEU A 21 17.06 14.01 9.01
C LEU A 21 15.68 14.66 9.17
N LEU A 22 15.52 15.91 8.74
CA LEU A 22 14.23 16.59 8.76
C LEU A 22 13.21 15.87 7.88
N PHE A 23 13.60 15.48 6.67
CA PHE A 23 12.74 14.69 5.78
C PHE A 23 12.33 13.36 6.42
N TYR A 24 13.28 12.63 7.01
CA TYR A 24 13.01 11.36 7.69
C TYR A 24 12.03 11.53 8.86
N VAL A 25 12.25 12.54 9.71
CA VAL A 25 11.37 12.84 10.84
C VAL A 25 9.97 13.22 10.35
N LEU A 26 9.88 14.08 9.34
CA LEU A 26 8.59 14.45 8.77
C LEU A 26 7.87 13.22 8.23
N VAL A 27 8.51 12.38 7.42
CA VAL A 27 7.85 11.21 6.82
C VAL A 27 7.43 10.17 7.86
N GLN A 28 8.25 9.92 8.89
CA GLN A 28 7.95 8.90 9.90
C GLN A 28 6.99 9.36 10.98
N PHE A 29 7.13 10.61 11.46
CA PHE A 29 6.35 11.11 12.59
C PHE A 29 5.12 11.92 12.18
N THR A 30 5.04 12.44 10.95
CA THR A 30 3.82 13.14 10.51
C THR A 30 2.74 12.16 10.05
N PRO A 31 1.46 12.51 10.27
CA PRO A 31 0.32 11.68 9.90
C PRO A 31 0.18 11.44 8.39
N LEU A 32 0.89 12.18 7.53
CA LEU A 32 0.89 11.98 6.08
C LEU A 32 1.53 10.63 5.70
N GLY A 33 2.65 10.26 6.32
CA GLY A 33 3.30 8.96 6.10
C GLY A 33 2.43 7.80 6.60
N ARG A 34 1.73 8.00 7.73
CA ARG A 34 0.75 7.03 8.26
C ARG A 34 -0.44 6.86 7.31
N ARG A 35 -1.01 7.94 6.78
CA ARG A 35 -2.12 7.88 5.80
C ARG A 35 -1.74 7.13 4.53
N ILE A 36 -0.54 7.29 4.00
CA ILE A 36 -0.09 6.55 2.81
C ILE A 36 0.03 5.05 3.12
N ARG A 37 0.59 4.68 4.27
CA ARG A 37 0.66 3.27 4.71
C ARG A 37 -0.72 2.68 4.95
N GLU A 38 -1.62 3.44 5.57
CA GLU A 38 -2.97 3.03 5.89
C GLU A 38 -3.84 2.84 4.65
N THR A 39 -3.76 3.76 3.68
CA THR A 39 -4.47 3.63 2.39
C THR A 39 -3.98 2.44 1.58
N ARG A 40 -2.67 2.15 1.60
CA ARG A 40 -2.13 0.95 0.95
C ARG A 40 -2.62 -0.33 1.63
N ASN A 41 -2.52 -0.39 2.97
CA ASN A 41 -2.98 -1.54 3.75
C ASN A 41 -4.47 -1.78 3.56
N ARG A 42 -5.28 -0.70 3.54
CA ARG A 42 -6.72 -0.78 3.29
C ARG A 42 -7.05 -1.38 1.92
N ARG A 43 -6.32 -1.00 0.87
CA ARG A 43 -6.51 -1.58 -0.47
C ARG A 43 -6.14 -3.07 -0.53
N GLU A 44 -5.07 -3.46 0.15
CA GLU A 44 -4.65 -4.87 0.24
C GLU A 44 -5.73 -5.70 0.98
N LEU A 45 -6.26 -5.19 2.10
CA LEU A 45 -7.36 -5.82 2.83
C LEU A 45 -8.66 -5.88 2.03
N GLU A 46 -9.05 -4.81 1.34
CA GLU A 46 -10.23 -4.79 0.48
C GLU A 46 -10.12 -5.85 -0.62
N HIS A 47 -8.92 -6.03 -1.20
CA HIS A 47 -8.69 -7.08 -2.19
C HIS A 47 -8.77 -8.50 -1.59
N GLU A 48 -8.21 -8.75 -0.41
CA GLU A 48 -8.34 -10.05 0.26
C GLU A 48 -9.80 -10.37 0.63
N LEU A 49 -10.56 -9.37 1.08
CA LEU A 49 -11.98 -9.52 1.40
C LEU A 49 -12.79 -9.84 0.13
N ASP A 50 -12.51 -9.19 -0.99
CA ASP A 50 -13.16 -9.46 -2.28
C ASP A 50 -12.91 -10.91 -2.76
N LEU A 51 -11.74 -11.47 -2.44
CA LEU A 51 -11.39 -12.85 -2.79
C LEU A 51 -11.92 -13.87 -1.76
N THR A 52 -12.36 -13.42 -0.59
CA THR A 52 -12.81 -14.31 0.47
C THR A 52 -14.33 -14.44 0.44
N CYS A 53 -14.79 -15.62 0.03
CA CYS A 53 -16.20 -15.96 0.18
C CYS A 53 -16.52 -16.25 1.66
N PRO A 54 -17.59 -15.70 2.24
CA PRO A 54 -17.99 -16.01 3.62
C PRO A 54 -18.46 -17.46 3.82
N ILE A 55 -18.79 -18.18 2.74
CA ILE A 55 -19.31 -19.57 2.78
C ILE A 55 -18.19 -20.56 2.43
N HIS A 56 -17.49 -20.34 1.32
CA HIS A 56 -16.51 -21.28 0.77
C HIS A 56 -15.05 -20.86 1.00
N GLY A 57 -14.82 -19.75 1.72
CA GLY A 57 -13.49 -19.25 2.07
C GLY A 57 -12.75 -18.58 0.91
N LEU A 58 -11.42 -18.52 1.03
CA LEU A 58 -10.53 -17.84 0.07
C LEU A 58 -10.63 -18.45 -1.33
N GLN A 59 -10.77 -17.59 -2.35
CA GLN A 59 -10.83 -17.94 -3.76
C GLN A 59 -9.65 -17.35 -4.54
N GLN A 60 -9.37 -17.96 -5.70
CA GLN A 60 -8.41 -17.41 -6.66
C GLN A 60 -9.06 -16.30 -7.47
N ASP A 61 -8.37 -15.17 -7.64
CA ASP A 61 -8.86 -14.00 -8.40
C ASP A 61 -9.32 -14.37 -9.81
N GLU A 62 -8.54 -15.20 -10.50
CA GLU A 62 -8.82 -15.68 -11.87
C GLU A 62 -10.11 -16.50 -11.98
N ARG A 63 -10.59 -17.06 -10.88
CA ARG A 63 -11.78 -17.93 -10.83
C ARG A 63 -13.03 -17.20 -10.34
N MET A 64 -12.90 -15.94 -9.94
CA MET A 64 -14.03 -15.14 -9.48
C MET A 64 -14.94 -14.79 -10.67
N VAL A 65 -16.25 -14.98 -10.48
CA VAL A 65 -17.25 -14.67 -11.50
C VAL A 65 -17.69 -13.23 -11.32
N ARG A 66 -17.67 -12.44 -12.40
CA ARG A 66 -18.21 -11.07 -12.40
C ARG A 66 -19.70 -11.07 -12.75
N LEU A 67 -20.50 -10.46 -11.89
CA LEU A 67 -21.92 -10.25 -12.14
C LEU A 67 -22.16 -9.03 -13.04
N PRO A 68 -23.33 -8.95 -13.70
CA PRO A 68 -23.75 -7.75 -14.43
C PRO A 68 -23.86 -6.50 -13.56
N SER A 69 -24.03 -6.65 -12.24
CA SER A 69 -23.99 -5.54 -11.27
C SER A 69 -22.60 -4.93 -11.10
N GLY A 70 -21.54 -5.63 -11.54
CA GLY A 70 -20.15 -5.27 -11.31
C GLY A 70 -19.52 -5.99 -10.11
N ASP A 71 -20.32 -6.64 -9.27
CA ASP A 71 -19.83 -7.39 -8.11
C ASP A 71 -19.11 -8.69 -8.53
N ARG A 72 -18.24 -9.19 -7.64
CA ARG A 72 -17.55 -10.47 -7.82
C ARG A 72 -18.12 -11.52 -6.87
N ILE A 73 -18.36 -12.72 -7.37
CA ILE A 73 -18.86 -13.84 -6.58
C ILE A 73 -18.00 -15.08 -6.75
N CYS A 74 -17.98 -15.89 -5.70
CA CYS A 74 -17.30 -17.17 -5.69
C CYS A 74 -17.91 -18.13 -6.76
N PRO A 75 -17.09 -18.92 -7.46
CA PRO A 75 -17.59 -19.79 -8.53
C PRO A 75 -18.52 -20.89 -8.00
N VAL A 76 -18.34 -21.30 -6.74
CA VAL A 76 -19.17 -22.32 -6.09
C VAL A 76 -20.58 -21.78 -5.82
N CYS A 77 -20.67 -20.61 -5.18
CA CYS A 77 -21.88 -19.85 -4.93
C CYS A 77 -22.65 -19.58 -6.23
N TYR A 78 -21.94 -19.20 -7.29
CA TYR A 78 -22.54 -18.95 -8.60
C TYR A 78 -23.17 -20.22 -9.18
N LYS A 79 -22.46 -21.35 -9.07
CA LYS A 79 -22.97 -22.64 -9.53
C LYS A 79 -24.18 -23.09 -8.73
N GLU A 80 -24.13 -22.96 -7.40
CA GLU A 80 -25.23 -23.26 -6.48
C GLU A 80 -26.46 -22.40 -6.78
N ALA A 81 -26.29 -21.09 -7.04
CA ALA A 81 -27.41 -20.19 -7.35
C ALA A 81 -28.09 -20.47 -8.70
N ILE A 82 -27.37 -21.05 -9.66
CA ILE A 82 -27.92 -21.37 -10.99
C ILE A 82 -28.56 -22.76 -11.04
N HIS A 83 -28.05 -23.71 -10.24
CA HIS A 83 -28.48 -25.10 -10.26
C HIS A 83 -29.35 -25.47 -9.04
N GLY A 84 -29.59 -24.52 -8.14
CA GLY A 84 -30.43 -24.64 -6.95
C GLY A 84 -31.89 -24.27 -7.19
#